data_AF-A0A418XFV5-F1
#
_entry.id   AF-A0A418XFV5-F1
#
_cell.length_a   1.000
_cell.length_b   1.000
_cell.length_c   1.000
_cell.angle_alpha   90.00
_cell.angle_beta   90.00
_cell.angle_gamma   90.00
#
_symmetry.space_group_name_H-M   'P 1'
#
loop_
_entity.id
_entity.type
_entity.pdbx_description
1 polymer ?
#
loop_
_entity_poly.entity_id
_entity_poly.type
_entity_poly.pdbx_seq_one_letter_code
_entity_poly.pdbx_strand_id
1 'polypeptide(L)' 'MANYYTDHPEIEFHLNHPLMKRVVDLKERNYAEKDQFEDAPVNYEDAIENYKRLLDITGDVAANIIEPNSEDVDLGGP' A
#
# COMPACT_ATOMS: atom_id res chain seq x y z
N MET A 1 18.53 1.28 -0.31
CA MET A 1 17.92 1.11 -1.64
C MET A 1 16.79 2.12 -1.72
N ALA A 2 16.55 2.75 -2.87
CA ALA A 2 15.49 3.76 -2.98
C ALA A 2 14.13 3.09 -2.76
N ASN A 3 13.18 3.79 -2.14
CA ASN A 3 11.83 3.28 -1.97
C ASN A 3 10.89 4.48 -1.96
N TYR A 4 10.11 4.63 -3.03
CA TYR A 4 9.30 5.83 -3.23
C TYR A 4 8.17 6.00 -2.22
N TYR A 5 7.84 4.97 -1.44
CA TYR A 5 6.95 5.12 -0.30
C TYR A 5 7.68 5.69 0.92
N THR A 6 8.76 5.05 1.37
CA THR A 6 9.47 5.48 2.60
C THR A 6 10.25 6.77 2.42
N ASP A 7 10.62 7.11 1.19
CA ASP A 7 11.30 8.36 0.85
C ASP A 7 10.34 9.58 0.87
N HIS A 8 9.02 9.36 0.89
CA HIS A 8 7.97 10.39 0.88
C HIS A 8 7.04 10.24 2.10
N PRO A 9 7.44 10.75 3.29
CA PRO A 9 6.70 10.56 4.54
C PRO A 9 5.26 11.12 4.52
N GLU A 10 4.96 12.05 3.62
CA GLU A 10 3.62 12.56 3.37
C GLU A 10 2.61 11.48 2.94
N ILE A 11 3.08 10.40 2.30
CA ILE A 11 2.20 9.29 1.90
C ILE A 11 1.72 8.54 3.15
N GLU A 12 2.63 8.24 4.08
CA GLU A 12 2.27 7.61 5.35
C GLU A 12 1.41 8.54 6.22
N PHE A 13 1.63 9.85 6.16
CA PHE A 13 0.83 10.82 6.91
C PHE A 13 -0.68 10.66 6.66
N HIS A 14 -1.10 10.35 5.44
CA HIS A 14 -2.51 10.15 5.10
C HIS A 14 -3.13 8.91 5.79
N LEU A 15 -2.33 7.91 6.15
CA LEU A 15 -2.77 6.74 6.92
C LEU A 15 -3.12 7.08 8.38
N ASN A 16 -2.66 8.22 8.89
CA ASN A 16 -2.90 8.65 10.27
C ASN A 16 -4.07 9.62 10.38
N HIS A 17 -4.87 9.80 9.33
CA HIS A 17 -6.00 10.71 9.35
C HIS A 17 -7.06 10.28 10.40
N PRO A 18 -7.71 11.20 11.14
CA PRO A 18 -8.69 10.83 12.18
C PRO A 18 -9.87 9.98 11.67
N LEU A 19 -10.23 10.13 10.39
CA LEU A 19 -11.28 9.34 9.75
C LEU A 19 -10.79 8.00 9.19
N MET A 20 -9.50 7.68 9.27
CA MET A 20 -8.93 6.51 8.60
C MET A 20 -9.55 5.21 9.10
N LYS A 21 -9.80 5.10 10.42
CA LYS A 21 -10.54 3.97 10.97
C LYS A 21 -11.89 3.74 10.30
N ARG A 22 -12.66 4.81 10.09
CA ARG A 22 -13.95 4.72 9.41
C ARG A 22 -13.81 4.33 7.94
N VAL A 23 -12.77 4.82 7.26
CA VAL A 23 -12.48 4.48 5.86
C VAL A 23 -12.13 3.00 5.74
N VAL A 24 -11.26 2.49 6.61
CA VAL A 24 -10.85 1.08 6.63
C VAL A 24 -12.04 0.17 6.94
N ASP A 25 -12.86 0.49 7.95
CA ASP A 25 -14.05 -0.30 8.27
C ASP A 25 -14.99 -0.43 7.05
N LEU A 26 -15.14 0.63 6.25
CA LEU A 26 -15.94 0.59 5.02
C LEU A 26 -15.25 -0.19 3.90
N LYS A 27 -13.94 0.02 3.71
CA LYS A 27 -13.13 -0.63 2.68
C LYS A 27 -13.09 -2.15 2.86
N GLU A 28 -12.88 -2.60 4.10
CA GLU A 28 -12.83 -4.01 4.50
C GLU A 28 -14.23 -4.60 4.77
N ARG A 29 -15.31 -3.88 4.45
CA ARG A 29 -16.70 -4.33 4.64
C ARG A 29 -16.98 -4.82 6.08
N ASN A 30 -16.43 -4.12 7.07
CA ASN A 30 -16.40 -4.51 8.49
C ASN A 30 -15.76 -5.89 8.73
N TYR A 31 -14.69 -6.20 8.01
CA TYR A 31 -13.91 -7.43 8.14
C TYR A 31 -14.75 -8.68 7.88
N ALA A 32 -15.69 -8.62 6.93
CA ALA A 32 -16.63 -9.71 6.62
C ALA A 32 -15.96 -10.99 6.10
N GLU A 33 -14.71 -10.87 5.66
CA GLU A 33 -13.94 -11.95 5.04
C GLU A 33 -12.97 -12.63 6.02
N LYS A 34 -12.88 -12.14 7.28
CA LYS A 34 -11.95 -12.65 8.32
C LYS A 34 -12.08 -14.14 8.65
N ASP A 35 -13.28 -14.70 8.49
CA ASP A 35 -13.57 -16.11 8.78
C ASP A 35 -13.51 -16.98 7.50
N GLN A 36 -13.32 -16.35 6.34
CA GLN A 36 -13.30 -17.00 5.02
C GLN A 36 -11.87 -17.20 4.50
N PHE A 37 -10.95 -16.30 4.84
CA PHE A 37 -9.55 -16.36 4.44
C PHE A 37 -8.63 -16.18 5.64
N GLU A 38 -7.56 -16.97 5.70
CA GLU A 38 -6.59 -16.96 6.81
C GLU A 38 -5.85 -15.61 6.94
N ASP A 39 -5.57 -14.97 5.80
CA ASP A 39 -4.83 -13.70 5.74
C ASP A 39 -5.75 -12.47 5.70
N ALA A 40 -7.08 -12.63 5.83
CA ALA A 40 -7.99 -11.50 5.80
C ALA A 40 -7.86 -10.67 7.09
N PRO A 41 -7.84 -9.32 6.98
CA PRO A 41 -7.68 -8.48 8.15
C PRO A 41 -8.85 -8.66 9.11
N VAL A 42 -8.56 -8.78 10.40
CA VAL A 42 -9.60 -9.05 11.42
C VAL A 42 -10.04 -7.79 12.18
N ASN A 43 -9.23 -6.74 12.12
CA ASN A 43 -9.46 -5.44 12.75
C ASN A 43 -8.70 -4.31 12.03
N TYR A 44 -8.85 -3.09 12.54
CA TYR A 44 -8.24 -1.89 11.96
C TYR A 44 -6.72 -1.93 11.96
N GLU A 45 -6.13 -2.35 13.08
CA GLU A 45 -4.69 -2.40 13.28
C GLU A 45 -4.03 -3.35 12.28
N ASP A 46 -4.64 -4.51 12.06
CA ASP A 46 -4.23 -5.53 11.10
C ASP A 46 -4.33 -5.02 9.65
N ALA A 47 -5.46 -4.41 9.29
CA ALA A 47 -5.65 -3.80 7.97
C ALA A 47 -4.62 -2.70 7.67
N ILE A 48 -4.35 -1.81 8.62
CA ILE A 48 -3.37 -0.73 8.44
C ILE A 48 -1.96 -1.27 8.34
N GLU A 49 -1.59 -2.28 9.14
CA GLU A 49 -0.29 -2.92 9.00
C GLU A 49 -0.13 -3.55 7.61
N ASN A 50 -1.15 -4.24 7.12
CA ASN A 50 -1.15 -4.81 5.77
C ASN A 50 -1.01 -3.74 4.70
N TYR A 51 -1.71 -2.61 4.81
CA TYR A 51 -1.58 -1.50 3.86
C TYR A 51 -0.16 -0.91 3.86
N LYS A 52 0.46 -0.73 5.02
CA LYS A 52 1.85 -0.25 5.12
C LYS A 52 2.83 -1.20 4.44
N ARG A 53 2.68 -2.51 4.64
CA ARG A 53 3.50 -3.53 3.97
C ARG A 53 3.32 -3.49 2.46
N LEU A 54 2.08 -3.36 1.99
CA LEU A 54 1.80 -3.27 0.55
C LEU A 54 2.43 -2.01 -0.07
N LEU A 55 2.34 -0.87 0.60
CA LEU A 55 2.93 0.39 0.14
C LEU A 55 4.46 0.31 0.14
N ASP A 56 5.07 -0.34 1.13
CA ASP A 56 6.51 -0.57 1.18
C ASP A 56 7.00 -1.40 -0.02
N ILE A 57 6.35 -2.54 -0.28
CA ILE A 57 6.67 -3.38 -1.45
C ILE A 57 6.45 -2.62 -2.75
N THR A 58 5.35 -1.88 -2.85
CA THR A 58 5.03 -1.11 -4.07
C THR A 58 6.06 0.00 -4.30
N GLY A 59 6.50 0.68 -3.23
CA GLY A 59 7.51 1.73 -3.29
C GLY A 59 8.89 1.20 -3.72
N ASP A 60 9.27 0.01 -3.25
CA ASP A 60 10.49 -0.69 -3.68
C ASP A 60 10.43 -1.07 -5.17
N VAL A 61 9.34 -1.72 -5.59
CA VAL A 61 9.14 -2.09 -7.01
C VAL A 61 9.13 -0.87 -7.91
N ALA A 62 8.46 0.21 -7.50
CA ALA A 62 8.42 1.45 -8.25
C ALA A 62 9.81 2.06 -8.45
N ALA A 63 10.61 2.12 -7.38
CA ALA A 63 11.92 2.76 -7.40
C ALA A 63 13.01 1.92 -8.08
N ASN A 64 12.99 0.60 -7.92
CA ASN A 64 14.12 -0.25 -8.34
C ASN A 64 13.83 -1.12 -9.56
N ILE A 65 12.55 -1.27 -9.95
CA ILE A 65 12.16 -2.05 -11.14
C ILE A 65 11.50 -1.14 -12.17
N ILE A 66 10.49 -0.37 -11.79
CA ILE A 66 9.73 0.42 -12.77
C ILE A 66 10.54 1.62 -13.27
N GLU A 67 11.09 2.43 -12.36
CA GLU A 67 11.83 3.64 -12.76
C GLU A 67 13.04 3.36 -13.67
N PRO A 68 13.92 2.38 -13.39
CA PRO A 68 15.07 2.12 -14.26
C PRO A 68 14.71 1.65 -15.67
N ASN A 69 13.53 1.04 -15.84
CA ASN A 69 13.04 0.60 -17.15
C ASN A 69 12.17 1.67 -17.83
N SER A 70 11.78 2.74 -17.13
CA SER A 70 10.77 3.69 -17.60
C SER A 70 11.19 4.44 -18.86
N GLU A 71 12.45 4.88 -18.94
CA GLU A 71 13.00 5.58 -20.11
C GLU A 71 13.08 4.66 -21.34
N ASP A 72 13.56 3.42 -21.16
CA ASP A 72 13.68 2.46 -22.25
C ASP A 72 12.31 2.08 -22.84
N VAL A 73 11.30 1.89 -21.97
CA VAL A 73 9.92 1.62 -22.39
C VAL A 73 9.30 2.82 -23.11
N ASP A 74 9.56 4.05 -22.66
CA ASP A 74 9.06 5.27 -23.32
C ASP A 74 9.66 5.43 -24.73
N LEU A 75 10.96 5.15 -24.89
CA LEU A 75 11.64 5.21 -26.18
C LEU A 75 11.24 4.05 -27.12
N GLY A 76 11.06 2.85 -26.58
CA GLY A 76 10.79 1.62 -27.34
C GLY A 76 9.33 1.45 -27.76
N GLY A 77 8.38 2.04 -27.02
CA GLY A 77 6.96 1.75 -27.17
C GLY A 77 6.58 0.32 -26.73
N PRO A 78 5.29 -0.04 -26.80
CA PRO A 78 4.79 -1.37 -26.40
C PRO A 78 5.13 -2.51 -27.38
#